data_AF-A0A5B7KGX6-F1
#
_entry.id   AF-A0A5B7KGX6-F1
#
_cell.length_a   1.000
_cell.length_b   1.000
_cell.length_c   1.000
_cell.angle_alpha   90.00
_cell.angle_beta   90.00
_cell.angle_gamma   90.00
#
_symmetry.space_group_name_H-M   'P 1'
#
loop_
_entity.id
_entity.type
_entity.pdbx_description
1 polymer ?
#
loop_
_entity_poly.entity_id
_entity_poly.type
_entity_poly.pdbx_seq_one_letter_code
_entity_poly.pdbx_strand_id
1 'polypeptide(L)'
;MAKTVIKRVQDSTHEFDQEVEEVIRLGRYNEWSKRPMKVKMRSQVAVEEIMARKGKLADDVDQKDIWIKRDMNLEEREKENVLRSEAKKKTKKKQEKDRDREEEFLLEGSGYGLKKWYLGKKEEVVEEAIN
;
A
#
# COMPACT_ATOMS: atom_id res chain seq x y z
N MET A 1 -28.85 1.80 4.40
CA MET A 1 -27.56 1.39 3.80
C MET A 1 -26.41 2.27 4.27
N ALA A 2 -26.23 3.51 3.80
CA ALA A 2 -25.07 4.32 4.21
C ALA A 2 -24.94 4.47 5.73
N LYS A 3 -26.02 4.87 6.43
CA LYS A 3 -26.05 4.93 7.91
C LYS A 3 -25.72 3.59 8.58
N THR A 4 -26.23 2.49 8.03
CA THR A 4 -25.95 1.13 8.52
C THR A 4 -24.47 0.76 8.43
N VAL A 5 -23.80 1.14 7.33
CA VAL A 5 -22.35 0.91 7.15
C VAL A 5 -21.56 1.80 8.10
N ILE A 6 -21.94 3.07 8.24
CA ILE A 6 -21.29 4.02 9.16
C ILE A 6 -21.39 3.52 10.60
N LYS A 7 -22.56 3.06 11.02
CA LYS A 7 -22.80 2.50 12.35
C LYS A 7 -21.98 1.24 12.64
N ARG A 8 -21.61 0.46 11.61
CA ARG A 8 -20.71 -0.70 11.75
C ARG A 8 -19.24 -0.33 11.88
N VAL A 9 -18.84 0.81 11.31
CA VAL A 9 -17.50 1.39 11.50
C VAL A 9 -17.38 2.05 12.89
N GLN A 10 -18.51 2.31 13.54
CA GLN A 10 -18.58 2.99 14.83
C GLN A 10 -18.39 2.01 16.00
N ASP A 11 -17.38 2.25 16.84
CA ASP A 11 -17.19 1.56 18.13
C ASP A 11 -17.31 2.51 19.33
N SER A 12 -17.27 3.82 19.08
CA SER A 12 -17.33 4.86 20.11
C SER A 12 -18.77 5.15 20.50
N THR A 13 -18.95 5.64 21.73
CA THR A 13 -20.20 6.26 22.21
C THR A 13 -20.65 7.46 21.38
N HIS A 14 -19.79 7.94 20.46
CA HIS A 14 -20.03 9.08 19.59
C HIS A 14 -20.81 8.68 18.32
N GLU A 15 -22.05 9.12 18.21
CA GLU A 15 -22.99 8.71 17.15
C GLU A 15 -22.75 9.45 15.82
N PHE A 16 -21.99 8.83 14.91
CA PHE A 16 -21.80 9.36 13.56
C PHE A 16 -23.11 9.48 12.77
N ASP A 17 -24.13 8.70 13.12
CA ASP A 17 -25.47 8.78 12.52
C ASP A 17 -26.10 10.18 12.64
N GLN A 18 -25.76 10.94 13.70
CA GLN A 18 -26.22 12.32 13.92
C GLN A 18 -25.38 13.36 13.16
N GLU A 19 -24.15 13.00 12.78
CA GLU A 19 -23.24 13.86 12.04
C GLU A 19 -23.38 13.76 10.52
N VAL A 20 -24.17 12.80 10.04
CA VAL A 20 -24.54 12.73 8.63
C VAL A 20 -25.46 13.91 8.29
N GLU A 21 -24.95 14.86 7.52
CA GLU A 21 -25.71 16.02 7.05
C GLU A 21 -26.58 15.63 5.86
N GLU A 22 -25.98 15.02 4.84
CA GLU A 22 -26.67 14.66 3.60
C GLU A 22 -26.18 13.32 3.05
N VAL A 23 -27.10 12.61 2.38
CA VAL A 23 -26.79 11.37 1.67
C VAL A 23 -27.42 11.45 0.28
N ILE A 24 -26.59 11.51 -0.75
CA ILE A 24 -27.00 11.65 -2.14
C ILE A 24 -26.58 10.39 -2.91
N ARG A 25 -27.47 9.83 -3.73
CA ARG A 25 -27.12 8.75 -4.65
C ARG A 25 -26.59 9.35 -5.95
N LEU A 26 -25.40 8.94 -6.38
CA LEU A 26 -24.80 9.40 -7.63
C LEU A 26 -25.29 8.57 -8.82
N GLY A 27 -25.49 9.22 -9.98
CA GLY A 27 -25.87 8.57 -11.25
C GLY A 27 -27.38 8.44 -11.50
N ARG A 28 -27.75 7.94 -12.70
CA ARG A 28 -29.14 7.83 -13.20
C ARG A 28 -29.90 6.63 -12.65
N TYR A 29 -31.23 6.78 -12.51
CA TYR A 29 -32.32 5.80 -12.23
C TYR A 29 -32.22 4.39 -12.87
N ASN A 30 -31.94 3.31 -12.14
CA ASN A 30 -31.71 1.94 -12.58
C ASN A 30 -32.10 1.04 -11.40
N GLU A 31 -32.97 0.07 -11.63
CA GLU A 31 -33.64 -0.73 -10.60
C GLU A 31 -32.75 -1.83 -10.00
N TRP A 32 -31.71 -2.24 -10.74
CA TRP A 32 -30.83 -3.36 -10.38
C TRP A 32 -29.39 -2.92 -10.07
N SER A 33 -29.03 -1.65 -10.28
CA SER A 33 -27.66 -1.19 -10.06
C SER A 33 -27.45 -0.63 -8.64
N LYS A 34 -26.42 -1.15 -7.96
CA LYS A 34 -25.93 -0.56 -6.71
C LYS A 34 -25.21 0.74 -7.06
N ARG A 35 -25.88 1.86 -6.79
CA ARG A 35 -25.30 3.19 -7.02
C ARG A 35 -24.31 3.57 -5.95
N PRO A 36 -23.25 4.31 -6.30
CA PRO A 36 -22.43 4.97 -5.29
C PRO A 36 -23.27 5.99 -4.52
N MET A 37 -23.09 6.02 -3.20
CA MET A 37 -23.72 6.97 -2.30
C MET A 37 -22.65 7.96 -1.83
N LYS A 38 -22.88 9.26 -2.06
CA LYS A 38 -22.08 10.34 -1.50
C LYS A 38 -22.69 10.74 -0.16
N VAL A 39 -21.88 10.73 0.88
CA VAL A 39 -22.29 11.12 2.23
C VAL A 39 -21.53 12.37 2.61
N LYS A 40 -22.25 13.42 2.98
CA LYS A 40 -21.68 14.65 3.54
C LYS A 40 -21.82 14.58 5.05
N MET A 41 -20.69 14.69 5.75
CA MET A 41 -20.65 14.76 7.21
C MET A 41 -20.52 16.22 7.65
N ARG A 42 -21.04 16.52 8.84
CA ARG A 42 -20.89 17.82 9.49
C ARG A 42 -19.47 18.05 10.01
N SER A 43 -18.88 17.01 10.60
CA SER A 43 -17.53 17.07 11.18
C SER A 43 -16.49 16.44 10.26
N GLN A 44 -15.39 17.16 10.04
CA GLN A 44 -14.23 16.60 9.35
C GLN A 44 -13.56 15.49 10.17
N VAL A 45 -13.58 15.60 11.50
CA VAL A 45 -13.00 14.61 12.42
C VAL A 45 -13.66 13.24 12.24
N ALA A 46 -14.98 13.21 12.07
CA ALA A 46 -15.70 11.95 11.82
C ALA A 46 -15.35 11.32 10.48
N VAL A 47 -15.11 12.12 9.44
CA VAL A 47 -14.64 11.59 8.15
C VAL A 47 -13.27 10.94 8.30
N GLU A 48 -12.36 11.54 9.08
CA GLU A 48 -11.05 10.97 9.35
C GLU A 48 -11.13 9.68 10.17
N GLU A 49 -11.97 9.64 11.19
CA GLU A 49 -12.16 8.48 12.04
C GLU A 49 -12.75 7.29 11.26
N ILE A 50 -13.73 7.54 10.40
CA ILE A 50 -14.31 6.52 9.49
C ILE A 50 -13.25 6.03 8.49
N MET A 51 -12.42 6.92 7.94
CA MET A 51 -11.37 6.53 6.99
C MET A 51 -10.27 5.70 7.66
N ALA A 52 -9.88 6.04 8.89
CA ALA A 52 -8.90 5.28 9.67
C ALA A 52 -9.44 3.88 10.02
N ARG A 53 -10.74 3.77 10.30
CA ARG A 53 -11.37 2.52 10.74
C ARG A 53 -12.04 1.71 9.64
N LYS A 54 -12.05 2.20 8.39
CA LYS A 54 -12.56 1.49 7.21
C LYS A 54 -12.08 0.04 7.12
N GLY A 55 -10.86 -0.26 7.58
CA GLY A 55 -10.30 -1.61 7.58
C GLY A 55 -11.19 -2.65 8.29
N LYS A 56 -11.94 -2.25 9.32
CA LYS A 56 -12.86 -3.14 10.05
C LYS A 56 -13.99 -3.68 9.18
N LEU A 57 -14.37 -2.96 8.12
CA LEU A 57 -15.37 -3.43 7.16
C LEU A 57 -14.89 -4.62 6.32
N ALA A 58 -13.57 -4.86 6.24
CA ALA A 58 -13.04 -6.01 5.51
C ALA A 58 -13.38 -7.34 6.20
N ASP A 59 -13.58 -7.31 7.52
CA ASP A 59 -13.89 -8.49 8.33
C ASP A 59 -15.38 -8.88 8.26
N ASP A 60 -16.27 -7.93 7.95
CA ASP A 60 -17.72 -8.14 7.88
C ASP A 60 -18.14 -8.84 6.56
N VAL A 61 -18.70 -10.05 6.66
CA VAL A 61 -19.03 -10.92 5.52
C VAL A 61 -20.03 -10.28 4.54
N ASP A 62 -21.00 -9.52 5.06
CA ASP A 62 -22.06 -8.88 4.25
C ASP A 62 -21.60 -7.57 3.57
N GLN A 63 -20.42 -7.05 3.94
CA GLN A 63 -19.95 -5.71 3.53
C GLN A 63 -18.58 -5.73 2.81
N LYS A 64 -18.06 -6.91 2.47
CA LYS A 64 -16.78 -7.09 1.75
C LYS A 64 -16.68 -6.28 0.45
N ASP A 65 -17.79 -6.08 -0.24
CA ASP A 65 -17.83 -5.38 -1.53
C ASP A 65 -18.08 -3.87 -1.41
N ILE A 66 -18.02 -3.30 -0.20
CA ILE A 66 -18.26 -1.87 0.01
C ILE A 66 -16.92 -1.11 0.05
N TRP A 67 -16.74 -0.18 -0.88
CA TRP A 67 -15.57 0.69 -0.91
C TRP A 67 -15.92 2.12 -0.45
N ILE A 68 -15.34 2.52 0.68
CA ILE A 68 -15.36 3.91 1.14
C ILE A 68 -14.15 4.64 0.58
N LYS A 69 -14.36 5.79 -0.06
CA LYS A 69 -13.29 6.66 -0.56
C LYS A 69 -13.61 8.11 -0.18
N ARG A 70 -12.56 8.86 0.20
CA ARG A 70 -12.67 10.30 0.40
C ARG A 70 -12.89 11.00 -0.94
N ASP A 71 -13.86 11.90 -0.98
CA ASP A 71 -14.04 12.81 -2.10
C ASP A 71 -12.99 13.91 -1.97
N MET A 72 -12.07 13.98 -2.93
CA MET A 72 -10.95 14.94 -2.93
C MET A 72 -11.06 15.81 -4.16
N ASN A 73 -10.57 17.06 -4.05
CA ASN A 73 -10.45 17.92 -5.22
C ASN A 73 -9.41 17.34 -6.21
N LEU A 74 -9.49 17.76 -7.48
CA LEU A 74 -8.54 17.35 -8.53
C LEU A 74 -7.09 17.66 -8.13
N GLU A 75 -6.85 18.83 -7.55
CA GLU A 75 -5.52 19.26 -7.13
C GLU A 75 -4.97 18.41 -5.96
N GLU A 76 -5.81 18.09 -4.98
CA GLU A 76 -5.43 17.23 -3.86
C GLU A 76 -5.12 15.80 -4.32
N ARG A 77 -5.90 15.31 -5.29
CA ARG A 77 -5.71 14.00 -5.91
C ARG A 77 -4.39 13.91 -6.69
N GLU A 78 -3.99 14.98 -7.37
CA GLU A 78 -2.69 15.04 -8.04
C GLU A 78 -1.54 15.00 -7.03
N LYS A 79 -1.63 15.80 -5.96
CA LYS A 79 -0.63 15.81 -4.87
C LYS A 79 -0.49 14.43 -4.21
N GLU A 80 -1.60 13.76 -3.91
CA GLU A 80 -1.59 12.40 -3.37
C GLU A 80 -0.91 11.39 -4.33
N ASN A 81 -1.21 11.46 -5.62
CA ASN A 81 -0.62 10.59 -6.62
C ASN A 81 0.89 10.79 -6.76
N VAL A 82 1.36 12.04 -6.72
CA VAL A 82 2.79 12.37 -6.72
C VAL A 82 3.47 11.73 -5.52
N LEU A 83 2.95 11.96 -4.30
CA LEU A 83 3.50 11.38 -3.07
C LEU A 83 3.52 9.84 -3.12
N ARG A 84 2.44 9.22 -3.60
CA ARG A 84 2.35 7.77 -3.73
C ARG A 84 3.37 7.21 -4.73
N SER A 85 3.59 7.91 -5.84
CA SER A 85 4.58 7.52 -6.85
C SER A 85 6.01 7.63 -6.31
N GLU A 86 6.30 8.67 -5.53
CA GLU A 86 7.59 8.88 -4.89
C GLU A 86 7.87 7.81 -3.84
N ALA A 87 6.89 7.52 -2.98
CA ALA A 87 6.97 6.46 -1.98
C ALA A 87 7.25 5.09 -2.62
N LYS A 88 6.52 4.74 -3.70
CA LYS A 88 6.76 3.49 -4.45
C LYS A 88 8.18 3.41 -5.02
N LYS A 89 8.70 4.52 -5.58
CA LYS A 89 10.09 4.57 -6.07
C LYS A 89 11.09 4.34 -4.95
N LYS A 90 10.88 4.96 -3.77
CA LYS A 90 11.75 4.76 -2.59
C LYS A 90 11.73 3.31 -2.11
N THR A 91 10.56 2.68 -2.03
CA THR A 91 10.44 1.26 -1.64
C THR A 91 11.13 0.34 -2.64
N LYS A 92 10.94 0.56 -3.95
CA LYS A 92 11.60 -0.24 -5.00
C LYS A 92 13.12 -0.11 -4.92
N LYS A 93 13.63 1.12 -4.75
CA LYS A 93 15.06 1.38 -4.58
C LYS A 93 15.63 0.72 -3.32
N LYS A 94 14.86 0.62 -2.25
CA LYS A 94 15.26 -0.11 -1.03
C LYS A 94 15.34 -1.63 -1.31
N GLN A 95 14.33 -2.22 -1.94
CA GLN A 95 14.34 -3.65 -2.32
C GLN A 95 15.46 -4.01 -3.32
N GLU A 96 15.85 -3.10 -4.18
CA GLU A 96 16.99 -3.28 -5.09
C GLU A 96 18.30 -3.33 -4.28
N LYS A 97 18.54 -2.36 -3.39
CA LYS A 97 19.72 -2.37 -2.50
C LYS A 97 19.79 -3.60 -1.59
N ASP A 98 18.65 -4.05 -1.08
CA ASP A 98 18.59 -5.25 -0.24
C ASP A 98 18.97 -6.50 -1.05
N ARG A 99 18.56 -6.59 -2.33
CA ARG A 99 18.97 -7.67 -3.25
C ARG A 99 20.44 -7.57 -3.65
N ASP A 100 20.94 -6.37 -3.94
CA ASP A 100 22.35 -6.17 -4.30
C ASP A 100 23.27 -6.61 -3.14
N ARG A 101 22.88 -6.32 -1.89
CA ARG A 101 23.60 -6.81 -0.69
C ARG A 101 23.51 -8.31 -0.51
N GLU A 102 22.36 -8.91 -0.77
CA GLU A 102 22.18 -10.36 -0.68
C GLU A 102 23.02 -11.08 -1.74
N GLU A 103 23.11 -10.52 -2.95
CA GLU A 103 23.95 -11.01 -4.03
C GLU A 103 25.45 -10.85 -3.71
N GLU A 104 25.87 -9.72 -3.12
CA GLU A 104 27.24 -9.50 -2.64
C GLU A 104 27.64 -10.52 -1.56
N PHE A 105 26.75 -10.78 -0.59
CA PHE A 105 26.97 -11.77 0.46
C PHE A 105 27.09 -13.20 -0.10
N LEU A 106 26.28 -13.54 -1.11
CA LEU A 106 26.35 -14.85 -1.79
C LEU A 106 27.64 -15.00 -2.61
N LEU A 107 28.11 -13.93 -3.25
CA LEU A 107 29.40 -13.90 -3.97
C LEU A 107 30.60 -14.08 -3.02
N GLU A 108 30.55 -13.45 -1.85
CA GLU A 108 31.59 -13.56 -0.82
C GLU A 108 31.57 -14.97 -0.17
N GLY A 109 30.39 -15.53 0.08
CA GLY A 109 30.22 -16.87 0.66
C GLY A 109 30.41 -18.05 -0.31
N SER A 110 30.38 -17.85 -1.62
CA SER A 110 30.47 -18.92 -2.63
C SER A 110 31.89 -19.35 -3.00
N GLY A 111 32.92 -18.77 -2.37
CA GLY A 111 34.31 -19.22 -2.54
C GLY A 111 34.91 -18.89 -3.92
N TYR A 112 34.32 -17.98 -4.70
CA TYR A 112 34.95 -17.49 -5.94
C TYR A 112 36.33 -16.85 -5.69
N GLY A 113 36.54 -16.24 -4.51
CA GLY A 113 37.84 -15.78 -4.06
C GLY A 113 38.86 -16.91 -3.87
N LEU A 114 38.44 -18.04 -3.29
CA LEU A 114 39.26 -19.26 -3.18
C LEU A 114 39.57 -19.84 -4.57
N LYS A 115 38.59 -19.89 -5.47
CA LYS A 115 38.78 -20.40 -6.84
C LYS A 115 39.78 -19.55 -7.63
N LYS A 116 39.73 -18.21 -7.50
CA LYS A 116 40.75 -17.31 -8.07
C LYS A 116 42.13 -17.50 -7.42
N TRP A 117 42.19 -17.66 -6.11
CA TRP A 117 43.46 -17.90 -5.39
C TRP A 117 44.13 -19.21 -5.83
N TYR A 118 43.36 -20.30 -5.97
CA TYR A 118 43.88 -21.58 -6.46
C TYR A 118 44.32 -21.55 -7.94
N LEU A 119 43.64 -20.77 -8.78
CA LEU A 119 44.03 -20.59 -10.19
C LEU A 119 45.32 -19.77 -10.33
N GLY A 120 45.44 -18.66 -9.60
CA GLY A 120 46.67 -17.85 -9.59
C GLY A 120 47.88 -18.62 -9.05
N LYS A 121 47.69 -19.41 -7.98
CA LYS A 121 48.74 -20.32 -7.48
C LYS A 121 49.16 -21.38 -8.50
N LYS A 122 48.25 -21.84 -9.36
CA LYS A 122 48.57 -22.86 -10.36
C LYS A 122 49.38 -22.29 -11.52
N GLU A 123 49.12 -21.04 -11.92
CA GLU A 123 49.91 -20.37 -12.95
C GLU A 123 51.33 -20.05 -12.45
N GLU A 124 51.48 -19.59 -11.22
CA GLU A 124 52.79 -19.29 -10.60
C GLU A 124 53.69 -20.55 -10.48
N VAL A 125 53.12 -21.69 -10.05
CA VAL A 125 53.84 -22.98 -9.97
C VAL A 125 54.20 -23.53 -11.35
N VAL A 126 53.40 -23.25 -12.38
CA VAL A 126 53.69 -23.68 -13.76
C VAL A 126 54.78 -22.79 -14.38
N GLU A 127 54.80 -21.49 -14.08
CA GLU A 127 55.89 -20.59 -14.51
C GLU A 127 57.21 -20.90 -13.82
N GLU A 128 57.21 -21.25 -12.53
CA GLU A 128 58.43 -21.70 -11.81
C GLU A 128 59.00 -23.01 -12.35
N ALA A 129 58.18 -23.91 -12.90
CA ALA A 129 58.63 -25.20 -13.43
C ALA A 129 59.18 -25.12 -14.87
N ILE A 130 59.04 -23.97 -15.54
CA ILE A 130 59.48 -23.74 -16.93
C ILE A 130 60.80 -22.93 -17.00
N ASN A 131 61.23 -22.33 -15.89
CA ASN A 131 62.57 -21.71 -15.71
C ASN A 131 63.60 -22.71 -15.14
#